data_AF-A0A2V9IEA9-F1
#
_entry.id   AF-A0A2V9IEA9-F1
#
_cell.length_a   1.000
_cell.length_b   1.000
_cell.length_c   1.000
_cell.angle_alpha   90.00
_cell.angle_beta   90.00
_cell.angle_gamma   90.00
#
_symmetry.space_group_name_H-M   'P 1'
#
loop_
_entity.id
_entity.type
_entity.pdbx_description
1 polymer ?
#
loop_
_entity_poly.entity_id
_entity_poly.type
_entity_poly.pdbx_seq_one_letter_code
_entity_poly.pdbx_strand_id
1 'polypeptide(L)'
;YESAARSLREGMKEMFTLQRLQIPESLHRCLATTNIIESPQSGVERRTRNVTRWRDADMVQRWVASAWLLTEKHFRRIDGHANLWALAAVLGRASTSATQPSKEKIA
;
A
#
# COMPACT_ATOMS: atom_id res chain seq x y z
N TYR A 1 -18.24 22.78 5.70
CA TYR A 1 -16.87 23.33 5.69
C TYR A 1 -16.20 23.28 7.06
N GLU A 2 -16.91 23.61 8.14
CA GLU A 2 -16.34 23.59 9.50
C GLU A 2 -15.83 22.19 9.92
N SER A 3 -16.56 21.12 9.56
CA SER A 3 -16.16 19.73 9.83
C SER A 3 -14.84 19.34 9.14
N ALA A 4 -14.69 19.63 7.85
CA ALA A 4 -13.47 19.33 7.09
C ALA A 4 -12.24 20.08 7.64
N ALA A 5 -12.42 21.36 8.02
CA ALA A 5 -11.35 22.14 8.63
C ALA A 5 -10.97 21.61 10.02
N ARG A 6 -11.92 21.04 10.78
CA ARG A 6 -11.64 20.39 12.07
C ARG A 6 -10.81 19.12 11.87
N SER A 7 -11.22 18.24 10.95
CA SER A 7 -10.47 17.03 10.61
C SER A 7 -9.05 17.33 10.12
N LEU A 8 -8.86 18.41 9.35
CA LEU A 8 -7.52 18.85 8.92
C LEU A 8 -6.63 19.23 10.12
N ARG A 9 -7.17 19.98 11.10
CA ARG A 9 -6.42 20.38 12.29
C ARG A 9 -6.08 19.17 13.17
N GLU A 10 -7.00 18.22 13.30
CA GLU A 10 -6.79 16.96 14.02
C GLU A 10 -5.65 16.14 13.42
N GLY A 11 -5.60 16.01 12.08
CA GLY A 11 -4.59 15.21 11.38
C GLY A 11 -3.30 15.95 10.99
N MET A 12 -3.16 17.23 11.34
CA MET A 12 -2.08 18.09 10.82
C MET A 12 -0.69 17.59 11.26
N LYS A 13 -0.60 16.97 12.44
CA LYS A 13 0.64 16.41 12.96
C LYS A 13 1.10 15.20 12.14
N GLU A 14 0.16 14.35 11.71
CA GLU A 14 0.43 13.16 10.90
C GLU A 14 0.70 13.51 9.43
N MET A 15 0.06 14.56 8.88
CA MET A 15 0.20 14.92 7.46
C MET A 15 1.64 15.18 7.01
N PHE A 16 2.48 15.73 7.89
CA PHE A 16 3.89 16.02 7.57
C PHE A 16 4.85 14.88 7.91
N THR A 17 4.33 13.70 8.24
CA THR A 17 5.17 12.55 8.61
C THR A 17 6.15 12.19 7.51
N LEU A 18 5.71 12.08 6.25
CA LEU A 18 6.60 11.72 5.14
C LEU A 18 7.73 12.74 4.95
N GLN A 19 7.44 14.04 5.11
CA GLN A 19 8.43 15.11 5.03
C GLN A 19 9.46 15.03 6.18
N ARG A 20 9.03 14.61 7.37
CA ARG A 20 9.89 14.47 8.56
C ARG A 20 10.75 13.21 8.55
N LEU A 21 10.28 12.13 7.92
CA LEU A 21 10.99 10.84 7.86
C LEU A 21 12.21 10.86 6.90
N GLN A 22 12.39 11.92 6.10
CA GLN A 22 13.54 12.10 5.19
C GLN A 22 13.86 10.84 4.33
N ILE A 23 12.81 10.19 3.83
CA ILE A 23 12.94 9.00 2.97
C ILE A 23 13.43 9.37 1.56
N PRO A 24 14.03 8.42 0.81
CA PRO A 24 14.45 8.66 -0.57
C PRO A 24 13.31 9.16 -1.46
N GLU A 25 13.61 10.07 -2.40
CA GLU A 25 12.60 10.74 -3.25
C GLU A 25 11.70 9.75 -4.00
N SER A 26 12.28 8.65 -4.50
CA SER A 26 11.53 7.58 -5.17
C SER A 26 10.43 6.97 -4.29
N LEU A 27 10.71 6.78 -3.00
CA LEU A 27 9.76 6.24 -2.03
C LEU A 27 8.78 7.33 -1.57
N HIS A 28 9.27 8.57 -1.40
CA HIS A 28 8.44 9.72 -1.07
C HIS A 28 7.32 9.93 -2.09
N ARG A 29 7.66 9.92 -3.39
CA ARG A 29 6.68 10.08 -4.47
C ARG A 29 5.58 9.01 -4.42
N CYS A 30 5.94 7.77 -4.13
CA CYS A 30 4.98 6.68 -4.04
C CYS A 30 4.06 6.82 -2.83
N LEU A 31 4.63 7.04 -1.64
CA LEU A 31 3.91 7.14 -0.37
C LEU A 31 3.11 8.43 -0.20
N ALA A 32 3.51 9.52 -0.87
CA ALA A 32 2.78 10.78 -0.87
C ALA A 32 1.47 10.72 -1.68
N THR A 33 1.26 9.65 -2.45
CA THR A 33 0.01 9.40 -3.16
C THR A 33 -0.80 8.31 -2.45
N THR A 34 -2.10 8.30 -2.68
CA THR A 34 -2.97 7.23 -2.18
C THR A 34 -3.00 6.02 -3.12
N ASN A 35 -2.21 6.00 -4.20
CA ASN A 35 -2.26 4.96 -5.23
C ASN A 35 -2.09 3.53 -4.68
N ILE A 36 -1.23 3.35 -3.67
CA ILE A 36 -0.99 2.04 -3.05
C ILE A 36 -2.27 1.46 -2.41
N ILE A 37 -3.14 2.32 -1.88
CA ILE A 37 -4.38 1.89 -1.23
C ILE A 37 -5.58 1.95 -2.18
N GLU A 38 -5.66 2.96 -3.06
CA GLU A 38 -6.82 3.16 -3.94
C GLU A 38 -6.82 2.24 -5.16
N SER A 39 -5.65 1.94 -5.74
CA SER A 39 -5.57 1.09 -6.93
C SER A 39 -6.09 -0.35 -6.66
N PRO A 40 -5.68 -1.02 -5.56
CA PRO A 40 -6.28 -2.30 -5.16
C PRO A 40 -7.79 -2.23 -4.93
N GLN A 41 -8.27 -1.18 -4.25
CA GLN A 41 -9.68 -1.02 -3.91
C GLN A 41 -10.55 -0.80 -5.16
N SER A 42 -10.08 0.03 -6.11
CA SER A 42 -10.73 0.20 -7.40
C SER A 42 -10.81 -1.12 -8.18
N GLY A 43 -9.77 -1.96 -8.06
CA GLY A 43 -9.78 -3.32 -8.62
C GLY A 43 -10.87 -4.22 -8.05
N VAL A 44 -11.09 -4.17 -6.73
CA VAL A 44 -12.19 -4.89 -6.08
C VAL A 44 -13.53 -4.37 -6.56
N GLU A 45 -13.73 -3.06 -6.46
CA GLU A 45 -14.97 -2.39 -6.84
C GLU A 45 -15.40 -2.78 -8.26
N ARG A 46 -14.47 -2.73 -9.22
CA ARG A 46 -14.74 -3.10 -10.62
C ARG A 46 -15.21 -4.54 -10.80
N ARG A 47 -14.77 -5.47 -9.95
CA ARG A 47 -15.15 -6.89 -10.04
C ARG A 47 -16.39 -7.24 -9.25
N THR A 48 -16.66 -6.51 -8.17
CA THR A 48 -17.87 -6.68 -7.36
C THR A 48 -19.03 -5.81 -7.84
N ARG A 49 -18.82 -4.87 -8.78
CA ARG A 49 -19.84 -3.90 -9.25
C ARG A 49 -21.15 -4.50 -9.75
N ASN A 50 -21.12 -5.74 -10.27
CA ASN A 50 -22.30 -6.41 -10.82
C ASN A 50 -23.06 -7.22 -9.77
N VAL A 51 -22.54 -7.33 -8.54
CA VAL A 51 -23.21 -8.05 -7.45
C VAL A 51 -24.28 -7.15 -6.84
N THR A 52 -25.52 -7.40 -7.22
CA THR A 52 -26.68 -6.59 -6.76
C THR A 52 -27.32 -7.12 -5.49
N ARG A 53 -27.04 -8.38 -5.10
CA ARG A 53 -27.60 -9.02 -3.91
C ARG A 53 -26.52 -9.71 -3.09
N TRP A 54 -26.26 -9.17 -1.91
CA TRP A 54 -25.41 -9.76 -0.88
C TRP A 54 -26.28 -10.53 0.13
N ARG A 55 -25.91 -11.76 0.47
CA ARG A 55 -26.72 -12.63 1.35
C ARG A 55 -26.29 -12.53 2.81
N ASP A 56 -24.99 -12.50 3.04
CA ASP A 56 -24.36 -12.54 4.36
C ASP A 56 -22.93 -11.98 4.27
N ALA A 57 -22.29 -11.79 5.44
CA ALA A 57 -20.92 -11.32 5.53
C ALA A 57 -19.93 -12.30 4.87
N ASP A 58 -20.18 -13.61 4.97
CA ASP A 58 -19.32 -14.65 4.41
C ASP A 58 -19.27 -14.59 2.88
N MET A 59 -20.39 -14.25 2.24
CA MET A 59 -20.45 -13.98 0.81
C MET A 59 -19.60 -12.77 0.46
N VAL A 60 -19.73 -11.65 1.20
CA VAL A 60 -18.92 -10.45 0.97
C VAL A 60 -17.43 -10.77 1.06
N GLN A 61 -17.01 -11.46 2.11
CA GLN A 61 -15.60 -11.85 2.32
C GLN A 61 -15.07 -12.70 1.16
N ARG A 62 -15.83 -13.70 0.71
CA ARG A 62 -15.42 -14.56 -0.43
C ARG A 62 -15.27 -13.78 -1.73
N TRP A 63 -16.21 -12.88 -2.01
CA TRP A 63 -16.15 -12.04 -3.21
C TRP A 63 -14.98 -11.06 -3.17
N VAL A 64 -14.77 -10.37 -2.05
CA VAL A 64 -13.66 -9.43 -1.87
C VAL A 64 -12.32 -10.16 -1.96
N ALA A 65 -12.16 -11.30 -1.27
CA ALA A 65 -10.94 -12.09 -1.33
C ALA A 65 -10.64 -12.59 -2.76
N SER A 66 -11.65 -13.11 -3.46
CA SER A 66 -11.51 -13.53 -4.85
C SER A 66 -11.16 -12.36 -5.78
N ALA A 67 -11.77 -11.19 -5.55
CA ALA A 67 -11.46 -9.99 -6.28
C ALA A 67 -10.03 -9.51 -6.01
N TRP A 68 -9.52 -9.54 -4.78
CA TRP A 68 -8.12 -9.26 -4.51
C TRP A 68 -7.18 -10.22 -5.25
N LEU A 69 -7.44 -11.52 -5.19
CA LEU A 69 -6.59 -12.53 -5.85
C LEU A 69 -6.44 -12.31 -7.35
N LEU A 70 -7.51 -11.93 -8.07
CA LEU A 70 -7.33 -11.66 -9.51
C LEU A 70 -6.78 -10.24 -9.76
N THR A 71 -6.89 -9.30 -8.82
CA THR A 71 -6.39 -7.93 -8.99
C THR A 71 -4.88 -7.92 -8.80
N GLU A 72 -4.40 -8.69 -7.83
CA GLU A 72 -2.98 -8.89 -7.52
C GLU A 72 -2.16 -9.29 -8.74
N LYS A 73 -2.73 -10.10 -9.66
CA LYS A 73 -2.06 -10.51 -10.91
C LYS A 73 -1.59 -9.34 -11.79
N HIS A 74 -2.16 -8.15 -11.61
CA HIS A 74 -1.86 -6.96 -12.37
C HIS A 74 -1.06 -5.92 -11.57
N PHE A 75 -0.72 -6.22 -10.31
CA PHE A 75 0.05 -5.31 -9.48
C PHE A 75 1.49 -5.20 -9.98
N ARG A 76 1.98 -3.96 -9.91
CA ARG A 76 3.38 -3.63 -10.15
C ARG A 76 4.06 -3.49 -8.80
N ARG A 77 5.38 -3.63 -8.79
CA ARG A 77 6.18 -3.29 -7.61
C ARG A 77 5.99 -1.81 -7.29
N ILE A 78 6.05 -1.50 -6.01
CA ILE A 78 6.04 -0.13 -5.48
C ILE A 78 7.24 0.64 -6.06
N ASP A 79 7.02 1.89 -6.41
CA ASP A 79 8.10 2.78 -6.85
C ASP A 79 9.10 2.98 -5.70
N GLY A 80 10.38 2.76 -5.99
CA GLY A 80 11.40 2.77 -4.95
C GLY A 80 11.37 1.55 -4.02
N HIS A 81 10.79 0.41 -4.42
CA HIS A 81 10.78 -0.83 -3.61
C HIS A 81 12.18 -1.24 -3.11
N ALA A 82 13.23 -0.97 -3.87
CA ALA A 82 14.62 -1.24 -3.48
C ALA A 82 15.07 -0.43 -2.25
N ASN A 83 14.38 0.66 -1.93
CA ASN A 83 14.67 1.56 -0.81
C ASN A 83 13.75 1.35 0.40
N LEU A 84 12.89 0.31 0.39
CA LEU A 84 11.98 0.02 1.52
C LEU A 84 12.74 -0.30 2.81
N TRP A 85 13.98 -0.77 2.72
CA TRP A 85 14.83 -0.99 3.89
C TRP A 85 15.11 0.31 4.66
N ALA A 86 15.24 1.45 3.96
CA ALA A 86 15.48 2.74 4.60
C ALA A 86 14.27 3.17 5.43
N LEU A 87 13.06 2.96 4.90
CA LEU A 87 11.83 3.17 5.66
C LEU A 87 11.74 2.22 6.87
N ALA A 88 12.08 0.94 6.70
CA ALA A 88 12.07 -0.02 7.82
C ALA A 88 13.02 0.41 8.95
N ALA A 89 14.21 0.89 8.61
CA ALA A 89 15.18 1.40 9.57
C ALA A 89 14.64 2.63 10.33
N VAL A 90 14.04 3.59 9.62
CA VAL A 90 13.43 4.79 10.25
C VAL A 90 12.27 4.40 11.17
N LEU A 91 11.51 3.36 10.83
CA LEU A 91 10.42 2.84 11.67
C LEU A 91 10.90 1.96 12.83
N GLY A 92 12.21 1.81 13.04
CA GLY A 92 12.77 0.98 14.10
C GLY A 92 12.51 -0.51 13.93
N ARG A 93 12.15 -0.97 12.71
CA ARG A 93 12.04 -2.39 12.41
C ARG A 93 13.46 -2.94 12.23
N ALA A 94 13.83 -3.91 13.06
CA ALA A 94 15.10 -4.63 12.89
C ALA A 94 15.18 -5.18 11.46
N SER A 95 16.19 -4.74 10.70
CA SER A 95 16.46 -5.31 9.38
C SER A 95 17.06 -6.68 9.61
N THR A 96 16.24 -7.73 9.64
CA THR A 96 16.74 -9.08 9.43
C THR A 96 17.31 -9.07 8.01
N SER A 97 18.63 -9.05 7.90
CA SER A 97 19.36 -9.05 6.64
C SER A 97 18.95 -10.29 5.84
N ALA A 98 18.01 -10.13 4.91
CA ALA A 98 17.74 -11.14 3.92
C ALA A 98 18.94 -11.17 2.97
N THR A 99 19.77 -12.19 3.16
CA THR A 99 20.81 -12.68 2.25
C THR A 99 20.40 -12.44 0.79
N GLN A 100 21.16 -11.58 0.10
CA GLN A 100 21.13 -11.54 -1.35
C GLN A 100 21.58 -12.92 -1.85
N PRO A 101 20.80 -13.66 -2.67
CA PRO A 101 21.32 -14.87 -3.28
C PRO A 101 22.41 -14.45 -4.27
N SER A 102 23.66 -14.71 -3.91
CA SER A 102 24.78 -14.61 -4.84
C SER A 102 24.47 -15.50 -6.04
N LYS A 103 24.50 -14.91 -7.24
CA LYS A 103 24.46 -15.66 -8.50
C LYS A 103 25.67 -16.60 -8.53
N GLU A 104 25.44 -17.87 -8.21
CA GLU A 104 26.42 -18.91 -8.46
C GLU A 104 26.47 -19.14 -9.96
N LYS A 105 27.58 -18.71 -10.59
CA LYS A 105 27.91 -19.12 -11.96
C LYS A 105 28.29 -20.59 -11.90
N ILE A 106 27.45 -21.45 -12.42
CA ILE A 106 27.82 -22.85 -12.69
C ILE A 106 28.58 -22.84 -14.02
N ALA A 107 29.84 -23.27 -13.95
CA ALA A 107 30.72 -23.56 -15.09
C ALA A 107 30.38 -24.91 -15.70
#